data_AF-A0A5C3QQY3-F1
#
_entry.id   AF-A0A5C3QQY3-F1
#
_cell.length_a   1.000
_cell.length_b   1.000
_cell.length_c   1.000
_cell.angle_alpha   90.00
_cell.angle_beta   90.00
_cell.angle_gamma   90.00
#
_symmetry.space_group_name_H-M   'P 1'
#
loop_
_entity.id
_entity.type
_entity.pdbx_description
1 polymer ?
#
loop_
_entity_poly.entity_id
_entity_poly.type
_entity_poly.pdbx_seq_one_letter_code
_entity_poly.pdbx_strand_id
1 'polypeptide(L)'
;MDSLDSVPSPAIMDAPIELKREDLNHTGSHKINNTIGHMLLAKRLGKTRVVAETGAGQHGVATATVCAKFGLGCVIYMGAEDVRRQALIVFRIRMLGGSEPIPFRLFLSAAAAVNEALRDWVTNLSTTHFLVGSAIGPHPFPTMVRDFQKIIGEEIKTQLHDFRGKLPNAVVACVGGGSNAMGAFLAFIRDEAARLVGIEAAGEGVETNRHSATLTKGAPGVLHGVRTYLLQSTHGQVSEAHSISAGLNYPGVGPEHAWLKDSGRGEYVSATDEEALWAFRLCT
;
A
#
# COMPACT_ATOMS: atom_id res chain seq x y z
N MET A 1 -26.99 -7.92 -14.21
CA MET A 1 -25.81 -8.78 -14.36
C MET A 1 -25.23 -8.70 -15.78
N ASP A 2 -25.78 -7.82 -16.65
CA ASP A 2 -25.57 -7.87 -18.12
C ASP A 2 -24.85 -6.63 -18.70
N SER A 3 -24.20 -5.78 -17.89
CA SER A 3 -23.60 -4.52 -18.38
C SER A 3 -22.07 -4.56 -18.53
N LEU A 4 -21.42 -5.71 -18.33
CA LEU A 4 -19.96 -5.85 -18.40
C LEU A 4 -19.49 -6.74 -19.56
N ASP A 5 -20.40 -7.43 -20.26
CA ASP A 5 -20.08 -8.20 -21.47
C ASP A 5 -19.82 -7.29 -22.69
N SER A 6 -20.04 -5.98 -22.55
CA SER A 6 -19.76 -4.96 -23.56
C SER A 6 -18.38 -4.30 -23.42
N VAL A 7 -17.60 -4.66 -22.41
CA VAL A 7 -16.24 -4.12 -22.23
C VAL A 7 -15.31 -4.86 -23.19
N PRO A 8 -14.60 -4.17 -24.11
CA PRO A 8 -13.67 -4.82 -25.02
C PRO A 8 -12.62 -5.58 -24.21
N SER A 9 -12.46 -6.88 -24.49
CA SER A 9 -11.38 -7.67 -23.90
C SER A 9 -10.04 -6.98 -24.22
N PRO A 10 -9.23 -6.64 -23.21
CA PRO A 10 -7.85 -6.22 -23.44
C PRO A 10 -7.11 -7.23 -24.31
N ALA A 11 -6.18 -6.76 -25.12
CA ALA A 11 -5.32 -7.62 -25.90
C ALA A 11 -4.54 -8.56 -24.95
N ILE A 12 -4.84 -9.85 -25.00
CA ILE A 12 -4.14 -10.86 -24.21
C ILE A 12 -2.76 -11.02 -24.84
N MET A 13 -1.72 -10.60 -24.12
CA MET A 13 -0.34 -10.83 -24.53
C MET A 13 -0.01 -12.32 -24.40
N ASP A 14 0.62 -12.89 -25.43
CA ASP A 14 1.25 -14.21 -25.34
C ASP A 14 2.59 -14.08 -24.60
N ALA A 15 2.49 -13.87 -23.28
CA ALA A 15 3.63 -13.74 -22.39
C ALA A 15 3.40 -14.58 -21.12
N PRO A 16 4.43 -15.30 -20.64
CA PRO A 16 4.33 -15.99 -19.37
C PRO A 16 4.21 -14.99 -18.21
N ILE A 17 3.23 -15.23 -17.33
CA ILE A 17 2.97 -14.40 -16.14
C ILE A 17 3.16 -15.27 -14.88
N GLU A 18 4.15 -14.92 -14.06
CA GLU A 18 4.36 -15.51 -12.75
C GLU A 18 3.77 -14.63 -11.65
N LEU A 19 2.89 -15.20 -10.82
CA LEU A 19 2.30 -14.51 -9.68
C LEU A 19 3.09 -14.76 -8.41
N LYS A 20 3.72 -13.73 -7.85
CA LYS A 20 4.33 -13.79 -6.52
C LYS A 20 3.22 -13.84 -5.45
N ARG A 21 3.04 -15.00 -4.83
CA ARG A 21 1.88 -15.36 -3.99
C ARG A 21 1.88 -14.78 -2.56
N GLU A 22 1.99 -13.47 -2.42
CA GLU A 22 1.85 -12.78 -1.12
C GLU A 22 0.43 -12.90 -0.52
N ASP A 23 -0.56 -13.31 -1.33
CA ASP A 23 -1.92 -13.62 -0.89
C ASP A 23 -1.98 -14.83 0.06
N LEU A 24 -0.99 -15.73 -0.01
CA LEU A 24 -0.87 -16.91 0.85
C LEU A 24 -0.22 -16.60 2.20
N ASN A 25 0.28 -15.39 2.39
CA ASN A 25 0.86 -14.99 3.67
C ASN A 25 -0.18 -15.06 4.79
N HIS A 26 0.30 -15.27 6.02
CA HIS A 26 -0.58 -15.13 7.18
C HIS A 26 -1.22 -13.74 7.17
N THR A 27 -2.52 -13.66 7.47
CA THR A 27 -3.39 -12.47 7.32
C THR A 27 -3.83 -12.12 5.88
N GLY A 28 -3.26 -12.76 4.86
CA GLY A 28 -3.73 -12.69 3.47
C GLY A 28 -3.15 -11.55 2.63
N SER A 29 -2.00 -10.98 3.02
CA SER A 29 -1.29 -9.98 2.21
C SER A 29 0.18 -9.81 2.60
N HIS A 30 0.92 -9.05 1.80
CA HIS A 30 2.30 -8.62 2.08
C HIS A 30 2.44 -7.77 3.35
N LYS A 31 1.34 -7.24 3.91
CA LYS A 31 1.40 -6.33 5.08
C LYS A 31 1.98 -7.01 6.32
N ILE A 32 1.87 -8.34 6.43
CA ILE A 32 2.38 -9.08 7.59
C ILE A 32 3.91 -8.90 7.75
N ASN A 33 4.66 -8.86 6.65
CA ASN A 33 6.12 -8.67 6.63
C ASN A 33 6.52 -7.40 7.40
N ASN A 34 5.90 -6.27 7.02
CA ASN A 34 6.12 -4.98 7.66
C ASN A 34 5.69 -4.98 9.13
N THR A 35 4.52 -5.53 9.43
CA THR A 35 3.99 -5.51 10.81
C THR A 35 4.83 -6.33 11.78
N ILE A 36 5.38 -7.47 11.35
CA ILE A 36 6.32 -8.26 12.17
C ILE A 36 7.59 -7.45 12.45
N GLY A 37 8.18 -6.85 11.41
CA GLY A 37 9.38 -6.01 11.56
C GLY A 37 9.18 -4.87 12.55
N HIS A 38 8.09 -4.10 12.39
CA HIS A 38 7.74 -3.04 13.32
C HIS A 38 7.46 -3.55 14.74
N MET A 39 6.81 -4.71 14.88
CA MET A 39 6.47 -5.25 16.19
C MET A 39 7.72 -5.67 16.97
N LEU A 40 8.69 -6.29 16.30
CA LEU A 40 9.98 -6.61 16.90
C LEU A 40 10.72 -5.34 17.34
N LEU A 41 10.66 -4.27 16.53
CA LEU A 41 11.22 -2.97 16.90
C LEU A 41 10.49 -2.34 18.09
N ALA A 42 9.16 -2.34 18.10
CA ALA A 42 8.35 -1.81 19.19
C ALA A 42 8.68 -2.50 20.53
N LYS A 43 8.82 -3.83 20.52
CA LYS A 43 9.24 -4.60 21.70
C LYS A 43 10.65 -4.24 22.13
N ARG A 44 11.60 -4.11 21.20
CA ARG A 44 12.98 -3.70 21.50
C ARG A 44 13.03 -2.31 22.14
N LEU A 45 12.15 -1.42 21.73
CA LEU A 45 12.03 -0.05 22.27
C LEU A 45 11.21 0.02 23.57
N GLY A 46 10.71 -1.11 24.09
CA GLY A 46 9.92 -1.17 25.32
C GLY A 46 8.52 -0.53 25.19
N LYS A 47 7.99 -0.41 23.96
CA LYS A 47 6.64 0.13 23.71
C LYS A 47 5.60 -0.89 24.12
N THR A 48 4.53 -0.42 24.76
CA THR A 48 3.43 -1.25 25.27
C THR A 48 2.15 -1.11 24.43
N ARG A 49 2.14 -0.12 23.53
CA ARG A 49 1.00 0.23 22.68
C ARG A 49 1.44 0.47 21.25
N VAL A 50 0.60 0.10 20.30
CA VAL A 50 0.76 0.35 18.87
C VAL A 50 -0.43 1.15 18.36
N VAL A 51 -0.15 2.13 17.51
CA VAL A 51 -1.16 2.85 16.72
C VAL A 51 -0.87 2.66 15.23
N ALA A 52 -1.90 2.46 14.42
CA ALA A 52 -1.79 2.28 12.98
C ALA A 52 -2.99 2.87 12.23
N GLU A 53 -2.79 3.22 10.97
CA GLU A 53 -3.85 3.60 10.03
C GLU A 53 -4.27 2.44 9.13
N THR A 54 -5.48 2.44 8.59
CA THR A 54 -5.83 1.48 7.54
C THR A 54 -6.89 2.03 6.58
N GLY A 55 -6.72 1.71 5.28
CA GLY A 55 -7.71 1.95 4.22
C GLY A 55 -8.53 0.69 3.98
N ALA A 56 -8.06 -0.21 3.11
CA ALA A 56 -8.69 -1.53 2.86
C ALA A 56 -8.77 -2.46 4.08
N GLY A 57 -8.14 -2.12 5.20
CA GLY A 57 -8.22 -2.88 6.45
C GLY A 57 -7.20 -4.01 6.61
N GLN A 58 -6.55 -4.48 5.53
CA GLN A 58 -5.53 -5.54 5.60
C GLN A 58 -4.34 -5.19 6.53
N HIS A 59 -3.90 -3.92 6.50
CA HIS A 59 -2.87 -3.46 7.44
C HIS A 59 -3.35 -3.44 8.89
N GLY A 60 -4.61 -3.06 9.11
CA GLY A 60 -5.23 -3.11 10.43
C GLY A 60 -5.33 -4.55 10.97
N VAL A 61 -5.74 -5.50 10.13
CA VAL A 61 -5.77 -6.93 10.49
C VAL A 61 -4.37 -7.43 10.84
N ALA A 62 -3.39 -7.18 9.97
CA ALA A 62 -2.00 -7.59 10.22
C ALA A 62 -1.46 -6.99 11.53
N THR A 63 -1.72 -5.70 11.78
CA THR A 63 -1.33 -5.00 13.02
C THR A 63 -2.00 -5.62 14.24
N ALA A 64 -3.32 -5.84 14.21
CA ALA A 64 -4.05 -6.46 15.31
C ALA A 64 -3.55 -7.89 15.59
N THR A 65 -3.29 -8.68 14.54
CA THR A 65 -2.73 -10.03 14.66
C THR A 65 -1.39 -10.03 15.38
N VAL A 66 -0.45 -9.17 14.98
CA VAL A 66 0.86 -9.11 15.66
C VAL A 66 0.73 -8.56 17.07
N CYS A 67 -0.10 -7.54 17.30
CA CYS A 67 -0.31 -7.01 18.65
C CYS A 67 -0.87 -8.08 19.60
N ALA A 68 -1.84 -8.86 19.15
CA ALA A 68 -2.40 -9.98 19.91
C ALA A 68 -1.33 -11.03 20.23
N LYS A 69 -0.52 -11.40 19.25
CA LYS A 69 0.56 -12.39 19.44
C LYS A 69 1.62 -11.93 20.44
N PHE A 70 1.92 -10.64 20.47
CA PHE A 70 3.00 -10.09 21.27
C PHE A 70 2.55 -9.42 22.58
N GLY A 71 1.25 -9.31 22.82
CA GLY A 71 0.66 -8.74 24.04
C GLY A 71 0.75 -7.22 24.14
N LEU A 72 0.69 -6.51 23.00
CA LEU A 72 0.67 -5.03 22.98
C LEU A 72 -0.76 -4.51 22.78
N GLY A 73 -1.08 -3.37 23.38
CA GLY A 73 -2.33 -2.66 23.10
C GLY A 73 -2.34 -2.18 21.64
N CYS A 74 -3.49 -2.28 20.97
CA CYS A 74 -3.61 -1.98 19.54
C CYS A 74 -4.72 -0.98 19.28
N VAL A 75 -4.38 0.16 18.67
CA VAL A 75 -5.33 1.17 18.22
C VAL A 75 -5.24 1.34 16.70
N ILE A 76 -6.38 1.21 16.02
CA ILE A 76 -6.46 1.31 14.56
C ILE A 76 -7.36 2.49 14.17
N TYR A 77 -6.86 3.35 13.31
CA TYR A 77 -7.61 4.43 12.68
C TYR A 77 -8.02 4.01 11.27
N MET A 78 -9.27 4.26 10.90
CA MET A 78 -9.84 3.89 9.59
C MET A 78 -10.86 4.94 9.15
N GLY A 79 -10.87 5.28 7.86
CA GLY A 79 -11.85 6.22 7.32
C GLY A 79 -13.28 5.71 7.52
N ALA A 80 -14.23 6.59 7.83
CA ALA A 80 -15.60 6.18 8.12
C ALA A 80 -16.27 5.45 6.94
N GLU A 81 -15.95 5.85 5.71
CA GLU A 81 -16.42 5.16 4.52
C GLU A 81 -15.80 3.76 4.37
N ASP A 82 -14.51 3.62 4.64
CA ASP A 82 -13.82 2.33 4.61
C ASP A 82 -14.37 1.39 5.69
N VAL A 83 -14.67 1.89 6.90
CA VAL A 83 -15.35 1.11 7.97
C VAL A 83 -16.68 0.55 7.47
N ARG A 84 -17.47 1.37 6.76
CA ARG A 84 -18.76 0.96 6.19
C ARG A 84 -18.59 -0.09 5.09
N ARG A 85 -17.64 0.13 4.16
CA ARG A 85 -17.39 -0.75 3.02
C ARG A 85 -16.73 -2.07 3.41
N GLN A 86 -15.95 -2.09 4.50
CA GLN A 86 -15.11 -3.22 4.93
C GLN A 86 -15.55 -3.83 6.28
N ALA A 87 -16.86 -3.95 6.51
CA ALA A 87 -17.42 -4.40 7.79
C ALA A 87 -16.85 -5.75 8.29
N LEU A 88 -16.61 -6.71 7.39
CA LEU A 88 -16.01 -8.01 7.76
C LEU A 88 -14.56 -7.87 8.24
N ILE A 89 -13.80 -6.92 7.68
CA ILE A 89 -12.43 -6.65 8.11
C ILE A 89 -12.41 -5.97 9.48
N VAL A 90 -13.32 -5.01 9.70
CA VAL A 90 -13.52 -4.36 11.00
C VAL A 90 -13.85 -5.40 12.07
N PHE A 91 -14.72 -6.36 11.77
CA PHE A 91 -15.04 -7.46 12.67
C PHE A 91 -13.81 -8.32 13.02
N ARG A 92 -12.98 -8.67 12.03
CA ARG A 92 -11.73 -9.42 12.26
C ARG A 92 -10.78 -8.69 13.20
N ILE A 93 -10.61 -7.38 13.01
CA ILE A 93 -9.76 -6.54 13.87
C ILE A 93 -10.22 -6.62 15.34
N ARG A 94 -11.54 -6.53 15.58
CA ARG A 94 -12.12 -6.62 16.94
C ARG A 94 -11.90 -7.99 17.57
N MET A 95 -12.10 -9.07 16.82
CA MET A 95 -11.86 -10.43 17.33
C MET A 95 -10.39 -10.65 17.74
N LEU A 96 -9.46 -9.95 17.10
CA LEU A 96 -8.03 -9.99 17.42
C LEU A 96 -7.67 -9.07 18.61
N GLY A 97 -8.64 -8.46 19.29
CA GLY A 97 -8.40 -7.56 20.42
C GLY A 97 -7.88 -6.17 20.03
N GLY A 98 -7.90 -5.83 18.74
CA GLY A 98 -7.66 -4.46 18.29
C GLY A 98 -8.82 -3.55 18.68
N SER A 99 -8.54 -2.26 18.90
CA SER A 99 -9.60 -1.28 19.12
C SER A 99 -10.58 -1.28 17.95
N GLU A 100 -11.85 -0.98 18.23
CA GLU A 100 -12.78 -0.61 17.18
C GLU A 100 -12.15 0.50 16.33
N PRO A 101 -12.08 0.36 15.00
CA PRO A 101 -11.54 1.40 14.16
C PRO A 101 -12.30 2.71 14.39
N ILE A 102 -11.60 3.76 14.80
CA ILE A 102 -12.23 5.03 15.18
C ILE A 102 -12.66 5.76 13.90
N PRO A 103 -13.97 5.89 13.61
CA PRO A 103 -14.43 6.49 12.37
C PRO A 103 -14.30 8.01 12.45
N PHE A 104 -13.56 8.62 11.50
CA PHE A 104 -13.43 10.07 11.43
C PHE A 104 -14.48 10.68 10.49
N ARG A 105 -15.23 11.68 10.97
CA ARG A 105 -16.38 12.26 10.26
C ARG A 105 -16.03 13.35 9.24
N LEU A 106 -14.85 13.96 9.32
CA LEU A 106 -14.53 15.14 8.50
C LEU A 106 -13.86 14.82 7.17
N PHE A 107 -13.20 13.65 7.04
CA PHE A 107 -12.52 13.25 5.81
C PHE A 107 -12.64 11.73 5.62
N LEU A 108 -13.15 11.30 4.46
CA LEU A 108 -13.60 9.92 4.19
C LEU A 108 -12.47 8.97 3.77
N SER A 109 -11.22 9.45 3.61
CA SER A 109 -10.14 8.74 2.93
C SER A 109 -9.05 8.18 3.86
N ALA A 110 -8.22 7.27 3.34
CA ALA A 110 -7.07 6.68 4.04
C ALA A 110 -6.07 7.74 4.54
N ALA A 111 -5.96 8.89 3.87
CA ALA A 111 -5.11 10.00 4.31
C ALA A 111 -5.57 10.58 5.67
N ALA A 112 -6.87 10.60 5.94
CA ALA A 112 -7.42 11.06 7.21
C ALA A 112 -7.00 10.13 8.37
N ALA A 113 -7.01 8.82 8.12
CA ALA A 113 -6.56 7.84 9.12
C ALA A 113 -5.08 8.00 9.47
N VAL A 114 -4.22 8.33 8.49
CA VAL A 114 -2.79 8.65 8.75
C VAL A 114 -2.66 9.85 9.68
N ASN A 115 -3.42 10.94 9.42
CA ASN A 115 -3.36 12.16 10.23
C ASN A 115 -3.73 11.90 11.69
N GLU A 116 -4.79 11.13 11.95
CA GLU A 116 -5.22 10.83 13.32
C GLU A 116 -4.26 9.86 14.02
N ALA A 117 -3.73 8.86 13.32
CA ALA A 117 -2.71 7.97 13.86
C ALA A 117 -1.43 8.74 14.24
N LEU A 118 -1.01 9.72 13.43
CA LEU A 118 0.11 10.60 13.74
C LEU A 118 -0.17 11.49 14.96
N ARG A 119 -1.37 12.07 15.07
CA ARG A 119 -1.76 12.90 16.23
C ARG A 119 -1.75 12.12 17.53
N ASP A 120 -2.30 10.91 17.52
CA ASP A 120 -2.27 9.99 18.65
C ASP A 120 -0.82 9.64 19.01
N TRP A 121 -0.02 9.27 18.02
CA TRP A 121 1.37 8.91 18.25
C TRP A 121 2.15 10.05 18.91
N VAL A 122 2.02 11.28 18.42
CA VAL A 122 2.68 12.46 18.99
C VAL A 122 2.22 12.73 20.43
N THR A 123 0.96 12.47 20.75
CA THR A 123 0.41 12.65 22.10
C THR A 123 0.89 11.56 23.07
N ASN A 124 1.16 10.35 22.57
CA ASN A 124 1.47 9.17 23.38
C ASN A 124 2.88 8.59 23.10
N LEU A 125 3.84 9.43 22.70
CA LEU A 125 5.16 9.02 22.20
C LEU A 125 5.93 8.08 23.13
N SER A 126 5.82 8.27 24.45
CA SER A 126 6.58 7.49 25.44
C SER A 126 6.20 6.01 25.43
N THR A 127 4.91 5.69 25.27
CA THR A 127 4.37 4.33 25.36
C THR A 127 4.01 3.72 24.00
N THR A 128 3.82 4.56 22.98
CA THR A 128 3.22 4.16 21.70
C THR A 128 4.23 4.08 20.56
N HIS A 129 4.17 3.00 19.80
CA HIS A 129 4.84 2.85 18.50
C HIS A 129 3.85 3.14 17.37
N PHE A 130 4.23 4.02 16.43
CA PHE A 130 3.46 4.19 15.19
C PHE A 130 3.89 3.14 14.17
N LEU A 131 2.93 2.31 13.77
CA LEU A 131 3.10 1.25 12.79
C LEU A 131 2.50 1.71 11.45
N VAL A 132 3.27 2.52 10.73
CA VAL A 132 2.92 2.96 9.38
C VAL A 132 2.69 1.78 8.44
N GLY A 133 1.66 1.86 7.62
CA GLY A 133 1.21 0.76 6.77
C GLY A 133 1.83 0.72 5.39
N SER A 134 2.62 1.71 5.00
CA SER A 134 3.27 1.73 3.68
C SER A 134 4.62 2.43 3.70
N ALA A 135 5.34 2.43 2.57
CA ALA A 135 6.64 3.06 2.40
C ALA A 135 6.53 4.59 2.25
N ILE A 136 5.75 5.21 3.13
CA ILE A 136 5.43 6.64 3.18
C ILE A 136 5.89 7.24 4.51
N GLY A 137 5.67 8.54 4.70
CA GLY A 137 5.99 9.23 5.94
C GLY A 137 7.45 9.70 6.01
N PRO A 138 7.83 10.39 7.11
CA PRO A 138 9.19 10.90 7.28
C PRO A 138 10.20 9.74 7.42
N HIS A 139 11.47 10.03 7.16
CA HIS A 139 12.54 9.12 7.57
C HIS A 139 12.43 8.81 9.09
N PRO A 140 12.57 7.56 9.54
CA PRO A 140 13.08 6.38 8.81
C PRO A 140 12.01 5.49 8.15
N PHE A 141 10.74 5.88 8.17
CA PHE A 141 9.64 4.98 7.79
C PHE A 141 9.72 4.41 6.36
N PRO A 142 9.95 5.20 5.29
CA PRO A 142 10.04 4.64 3.94
C PRO A 142 11.12 3.55 3.80
N THR A 143 12.33 3.84 4.31
CA THR A 143 13.48 2.93 4.29
C THR A 143 13.20 1.68 5.11
N MET A 144 12.65 1.84 6.31
CA MET A 144 12.34 0.74 7.21
C MET A 144 11.26 -0.20 6.63
N VAL A 145 10.16 0.35 6.10
CA VAL A 145 9.10 -0.45 5.48
C VAL A 145 9.62 -1.18 4.24
N ARG A 146 10.40 -0.50 3.40
CA ARG A 146 11.09 -1.15 2.27
C ARG A 146 11.93 -2.32 2.75
N ASP A 147 12.77 -2.13 3.76
CA ASP A 147 13.69 -3.17 4.24
C ASP A 147 12.94 -4.37 4.85
N PHE A 148 11.77 -4.16 5.46
CA PHE A 148 10.91 -5.26 5.89
C PHE A 148 10.18 -5.96 4.73
N GLN A 149 10.00 -5.28 3.60
CA GLN A 149 9.33 -5.83 2.41
C GLN A 149 10.29 -6.39 1.35
N LYS A 150 11.60 -6.14 1.46
CA LYS A 150 12.61 -6.55 0.47
C LYS A 150 12.64 -8.04 0.19
N ILE A 151 12.19 -8.84 1.17
CA ILE A 151 12.13 -10.30 1.08
C ILE A 151 11.31 -10.75 -0.14
N ILE A 152 10.30 -9.96 -0.54
CA ILE A 152 9.48 -10.25 -1.73
C ILE A 152 10.36 -10.32 -2.98
N GLY A 153 11.16 -9.29 -3.23
CA GLY A 153 12.05 -9.23 -4.40
C GLY A 153 13.20 -10.24 -4.32
N GLU A 154 13.76 -10.44 -3.13
CA GLU A 154 14.81 -11.46 -2.89
C GLU A 154 14.29 -12.86 -3.24
N GLU A 155 13.07 -13.20 -2.79
CA GLU A 155 12.45 -14.48 -3.11
C GLU A 155 12.07 -14.61 -4.59
N ILE A 156 11.53 -13.56 -5.23
CA ILE A 156 11.25 -13.58 -6.68
C ILE A 156 12.52 -13.93 -7.45
N LYS A 157 13.64 -13.30 -7.10
CA LYS A 157 14.92 -13.50 -7.78
C LYS A 157 15.40 -14.94 -7.67
N THR A 158 15.38 -15.50 -6.46
CA THR A 158 15.75 -16.90 -6.22
C THR A 158 14.80 -17.87 -6.92
N GLN A 159 13.49 -17.67 -6.76
CA GLN A 159 12.46 -18.56 -7.30
C GLN A 159 12.47 -18.61 -8.83
N LEU A 160 12.65 -17.48 -9.51
CA LEU A 160 12.76 -17.44 -10.97
C LEU A 160 14.07 -18.03 -11.48
N HIS A 161 15.17 -17.83 -10.75
CA HIS A 161 16.43 -18.48 -11.09
C HIS A 161 16.30 -20.00 -10.99
N ASP A 162 15.71 -20.52 -9.92
CA ASP A 162 15.54 -21.96 -9.72
C ASP A 162 14.54 -22.58 -10.72
N PHE A 163 13.47 -21.86 -11.06
CA PHE A 163 12.41 -22.36 -11.93
C PHE A 163 12.73 -22.22 -13.43
N ARG A 164 13.43 -21.15 -13.84
CA ARG A 164 13.66 -20.81 -15.26
C ARG A 164 15.12 -20.59 -15.64
N GLY A 165 16.04 -20.54 -14.68
CA GLY A 165 17.45 -20.20 -14.91
C GLY A 165 17.65 -18.76 -15.41
N LYS A 166 16.63 -17.90 -15.33
CA LYS A 166 16.63 -16.55 -15.90
C LYS A 166 15.90 -15.56 -14.99
N LEU A 167 16.33 -14.30 -15.06
CA LEU A 167 15.67 -13.17 -14.40
C LEU A 167 14.45 -12.69 -15.22
N PRO A 168 13.48 -12.01 -14.58
CA PRO A 168 12.29 -11.55 -15.28
C PRO A 168 12.59 -10.40 -16.24
N ASN A 169 11.85 -10.31 -17.34
CA ASN A 169 11.89 -9.14 -18.23
C ASN A 169 11.26 -7.90 -17.60
N ALA A 170 10.26 -8.09 -16.75
CA ALA A 170 9.60 -7.03 -16.01
C ALA A 170 9.13 -7.54 -14.65
N VAL A 171 9.22 -6.69 -13.63
CA VAL A 171 8.57 -6.87 -12.33
C VAL A 171 7.46 -5.84 -12.25
N VAL A 172 6.22 -6.30 -12.08
CA VAL A 172 5.02 -5.47 -12.10
C VAL A 172 4.35 -5.52 -10.73
N ALA A 173 3.98 -4.36 -10.19
CA ALA A 173 3.34 -4.27 -8.87
C ALA A 173 2.42 -3.05 -8.74
N CYS A 174 1.35 -3.15 -7.96
CA CYS A 174 0.43 -2.04 -7.74
C CYS A 174 1.00 -1.01 -6.75
N VAL A 175 0.73 0.27 -7.01
CA VAL A 175 1.31 1.40 -6.27
C VAL A 175 0.18 2.25 -5.68
N GLY A 176 -0.09 2.02 -4.39
CA GLY A 176 -0.74 3.00 -3.52
C GLY A 176 0.35 3.83 -2.85
N GLY A 177 0.57 3.62 -1.54
CA GLY A 177 1.77 4.18 -0.89
C GLY A 177 3.10 3.50 -1.29
N GLY A 178 3.06 2.31 -1.92
CA GLY A 178 4.23 1.70 -2.56
C GLY A 178 4.93 0.53 -1.84
N SER A 179 4.48 0.08 -0.67
CA SER A 179 5.25 -0.92 0.10
C SER A 179 5.46 -2.28 -0.58
N ASN A 180 4.46 -2.81 -1.28
CA ASN A 180 4.61 -4.10 -2.00
C ASN A 180 5.54 -3.91 -3.20
N ALA A 181 5.32 -2.85 -3.98
CA ALA A 181 6.06 -2.57 -5.19
C ALA A 181 7.54 -2.34 -4.87
N MET A 182 7.87 -1.49 -3.90
CA MET A 182 9.26 -1.29 -3.51
C MET A 182 9.90 -2.57 -2.95
N GLY A 183 9.16 -3.39 -2.19
CA GLY A 183 9.63 -4.69 -1.72
C GLY A 183 9.99 -5.64 -2.86
N ALA A 184 9.16 -5.69 -3.92
CA ALA A 184 9.41 -6.47 -5.11
C ALA A 184 10.55 -5.90 -5.97
N PHE A 185 10.63 -4.57 -6.11
CA PHE A 185 11.55 -3.89 -7.00
C PHE A 185 12.99 -3.83 -6.48
N LEU A 186 13.18 -3.77 -5.15
CA LEU A 186 14.50 -3.47 -4.55
C LEU A 186 15.62 -4.38 -5.05
N ALA A 187 15.35 -5.68 -5.19
CA ALA A 187 16.33 -6.68 -5.67
C ALA A 187 16.75 -6.50 -7.14
N PHE A 188 16.01 -5.68 -7.90
CA PHE A 188 16.17 -5.46 -9.33
C PHE A 188 16.55 -4.01 -9.65
N ILE A 189 16.59 -3.07 -8.70
CA ILE A 189 16.94 -1.66 -8.97
C ILE A 189 18.28 -1.52 -9.68
N ARG A 190 19.29 -2.32 -9.28
CA ARG A 190 20.63 -2.32 -9.92
C ARG A 190 20.72 -3.19 -11.17
N ASP A 191 19.69 -3.98 -11.46
CA ASP A 191 19.63 -4.88 -12.60
C ASP A 191 18.82 -4.21 -13.71
N GLU A 192 19.50 -3.49 -14.60
CA GLU A 192 18.85 -2.68 -15.64
C GLU A 192 18.16 -3.53 -16.72
N ALA A 193 18.41 -4.83 -16.78
CA ALA A 193 17.74 -5.72 -17.73
C ALA A 193 16.26 -5.95 -17.37
N ALA A 194 15.90 -5.86 -16.09
CA ALA A 194 14.53 -6.03 -15.63
C ALA A 194 13.81 -4.66 -15.58
N ARG A 195 12.70 -4.53 -16.30
CA ARG A 195 11.81 -3.37 -16.21
C ARG A 195 11.09 -3.35 -14.86
N LEU A 196 10.89 -2.18 -14.27
CA LEU A 196 10.17 -2.02 -13.00
C LEU A 196 8.90 -1.22 -13.27
N VAL A 197 7.75 -1.88 -13.26
CA VAL A 197 6.49 -1.30 -13.71
C VAL A 197 5.53 -1.17 -12.52
N GLY A 198 5.32 0.06 -12.06
CA GLY A 198 4.33 0.40 -11.05
C GLY A 198 2.96 0.69 -11.68
N ILE A 199 1.90 0.06 -11.16
CA ILE A 199 0.53 0.29 -11.61
C ILE A 199 -0.23 1.12 -10.58
N GLU A 200 -0.58 2.36 -10.94
CA GLU A 200 -1.42 3.23 -10.11
C GLU A 200 -2.91 3.05 -10.42
N ALA A 201 -3.79 3.40 -9.48
CA ALA A 201 -5.23 3.35 -9.72
C ALA A 201 -5.70 4.59 -10.50
N ALA A 202 -6.20 4.39 -11.71
CA ALA A 202 -6.82 5.42 -12.53
C ALA A 202 -8.27 5.71 -12.11
N GLY A 203 -8.88 4.93 -11.21
CA GLY A 203 -10.27 5.13 -10.80
C GLY A 203 -11.23 5.10 -12.00
N GLU A 204 -12.01 6.16 -12.19
CA GLU A 204 -12.89 6.34 -13.35
C GLU A 204 -12.15 6.86 -14.61
N GLY A 205 -10.84 7.05 -14.52
CA GLY A 205 -9.97 7.50 -15.61
C GLY A 205 -9.10 8.68 -15.19
N VAL A 206 -7.86 8.71 -15.67
CA VAL A 206 -6.86 9.75 -15.35
C VAL A 206 -7.19 11.13 -15.93
N GLU A 207 -8.15 11.22 -16.86
CA GLU A 207 -8.67 12.49 -17.39
C GLU A 207 -9.79 13.07 -16.53
N THR A 208 -10.29 12.31 -15.54
CA THR A 208 -11.27 12.78 -14.56
C THR A 208 -10.57 13.26 -13.28
N ASN A 209 -11.32 13.84 -12.34
CA ASN A 209 -10.80 14.12 -10.98
C ASN A 209 -10.94 12.91 -10.03
N ARG A 210 -11.40 11.76 -10.53
CA ARG A 210 -11.69 10.56 -9.73
C ARG A 210 -10.67 9.47 -10.02
N HIS A 211 -9.44 9.68 -9.57
CA HIS A 211 -8.34 8.72 -9.64
C HIS A 211 -7.39 8.81 -8.44
N SER A 212 -6.44 7.88 -8.35
CA SER A 212 -5.32 7.89 -7.39
C SER A 212 -3.95 7.76 -8.09
N ALA A 213 -3.89 8.13 -9.38
CA ALA A 213 -2.69 8.07 -10.23
C ALA A 213 -1.69 9.21 -9.91
N THR A 214 -1.03 9.08 -8.75
CA THR A 214 -0.23 10.13 -8.11
C THR A 214 1.04 10.49 -8.88
N LEU A 215 1.77 9.52 -9.38
CA LEU A 215 2.98 9.71 -10.18
C LEU A 215 2.64 10.13 -11.61
N THR A 216 1.46 9.73 -12.11
CA THR A 216 0.99 10.06 -13.45
C THR A 216 0.47 11.50 -13.56
N LYS A 217 -0.36 11.95 -12.60
CA LYS A 217 -1.07 13.26 -12.67
C LYS A 217 -0.73 14.21 -11.52
N GLY A 218 -0.03 13.73 -10.49
CA GLY A 218 0.36 14.55 -9.34
C GLY A 218 1.58 15.44 -9.60
N ALA A 219 1.92 16.21 -8.58
CA ALA A 219 3.07 17.11 -8.60
C ALA A 219 3.89 16.97 -7.31
N PRO A 220 5.20 17.29 -7.33
CA PRO A 220 6.01 17.31 -6.12
C PRO A 220 5.44 18.26 -5.05
N GLY A 221 5.44 17.82 -3.80
CA GLY A 221 5.09 18.62 -2.63
C GLY A 221 5.36 17.86 -1.34
N VAL A 222 4.76 18.29 -0.23
CA VAL A 222 5.00 17.70 1.09
C VAL A 222 3.71 17.18 1.68
N LEU A 223 3.66 15.88 1.97
CA LEU A 223 2.51 15.23 2.58
C LEU A 223 2.99 14.25 3.66
N HIS A 224 2.33 14.25 4.81
CA HIS A 224 2.62 13.35 5.93
C HIS A 224 4.12 13.29 6.31
N GLY A 225 4.80 14.44 6.31
CA GLY A 225 6.20 14.55 6.76
C GLY A 225 7.25 14.17 5.73
N VAL A 226 6.89 13.99 4.45
CA VAL A 226 7.84 13.65 3.38
C VAL A 226 7.62 14.47 2.13
N ARG A 227 8.71 14.85 1.45
CA ARG A 227 8.67 15.45 0.11
C ARG A 227 8.57 14.34 -0.94
N THR A 228 7.49 14.33 -1.71
CA THR A 228 7.16 13.29 -2.69
C THR A 228 6.17 13.82 -3.73
N TYR A 229 5.69 12.99 -4.65
CA TYR A 229 4.55 13.32 -5.50
C TYR A 229 3.25 13.16 -4.72
N LEU A 230 2.32 14.10 -4.92
CA LEU A 230 0.95 14.00 -4.44
C LEU A 230 -0.03 14.63 -5.43
N LEU A 231 -1.29 14.22 -5.34
CA LEU A 231 -2.42 14.89 -5.97
C LEU A 231 -2.75 16.15 -5.17
N GLN A 232 -2.64 17.30 -5.81
CA GLN A 232 -2.90 18.60 -5.18
C GLN A 232 -3.44 19.58 -6.21
N SER A 233 -4.24 20.54 -5.75
CA SER A 233 -4.68 21.67 -6.54
C SER A 233 -3.53 22.66 -6.82
N THR A 234 -3.77 23.62 -7.70
CA THR A 234 -2.84 24.72 -8.00
C THR A 234 -2.47 25.56 -6.78
N HIS A 235 -3.30 25.53 -5.72
CA HIS A 235 -3.07 26.24 -4.46
C HIS A 235 -2.35 25.37 -3.41
N GLY A 236 -1.91 24.16 -3.78
CA GLY A 236 -1.23 23.23 -2.87
C GLY A 236 -2.14 22.51 -1.88
N GLN A 237 -3.47 22.59 -2.06
CA GLN A 237 -4.41 21.79 -1.26
C GLN A 237 -4.42 20.36 -1.76
N VAL A 238 -4.29 19.38 -0.85
CA VAL A 238 -4.32 17.96 -1.17
C VAL A 238 -5.68 17.60 -1.77
N SER A 239 -5.65 16.98 -2.95
CA SER A 239 -6.86 16.52 -3.63
C SER A 239 -7.37 15.22 -3.03
N GLU A 240 -8.67 14.98 -3.08
CA GLU A 240 -9.22 13.68 -2.74
C GLU A 240 -8.83 12.64 -3.79
N ALA A 241 -8.32 11.51 -3.32
CA ALA A 241 -8.04 10.36 -4.16
C ALA A 241 -9.31 9.55 -4.39
N HIS A 242 -9.35 8.79 -5.49
CA HIS A 242 -10.43 7.86 -5.78
C HIS A 242 -9.92 6.58 -6.44
N SER A 243 -10.49 5.45 -6.01
CA SER A 243 -10.24 4.10 -6.54
C SER A 243 -11.29 3.16 -5.96
N ILE A 244 -11.76 2.19 -6.73
CA ILE A 244 -12.61 1.10 -6.21
C ILE A 244 -11.87 0.29 -5.14
N SER A 245 -10.55 0.16 -5.28
CA SER A 245 -9.68 -0.47 -4.29
C SER A 245 -9.27 0.54 -3.21
N ALA A 246 -9.78 0.34 -2.00
CA ALA A 246 -9.42 1.15 -0.83
C ALA A 246 -7.92 1.10 -0.48
N GLY A 247 -7.19 0.07 -0.91
CA GLY A 247 -5.74 -0.05 -0.68
C GLY A 247 -4.89 0.86 -1.56
N LEU A 248 -5.47 1.34 -2.67
CA LEU A 248 -4.84 2.26 -3.62
C LEU A 248 -5.41 3.68 -3.52
N ASN A 249 -6.45 3.89 -2.70
CA ASN A 249 -7.12 5.17 -2.52
C ASN A 249 -6.31 6.12 -1.60
N TYR A 250 -5.16 6.59 -2.08
CA TYR A 250 -4.25 7.45 -1.34
C TYR A 250 -3.66 8.52 -2.28
N PRO A 251 -3.68 9.83 -1.91
CA PRO A 251 -3.29 10.91 -2.81
C PRO A 251 -1.78 11.15 -2.88
N GLY A 252 -0.97 10.35 -2.19
CA GLY A 252 0.50 10.48 -2.18
C GLY A 252 1.18 9.18 -2.59
N VAL A 253 2.51 9.18 -2.60
CA VAL A 253 3.30 7.98 -2.88
C VAL A 253 4.61 7.99 -2.08
N GLY A 254 5.20 6.82 -1.84
CA GLY A 254 6.51 6.73 -1.18
C GLY A 254 7.60 7.49 -1.94
N PRO A 255 8.53 8.17 -1.23
CA PRO A 255 9.56 9.01 -1.87
C PRO A 255 10.54 8.22 -2.76
N GLU A 256 10.77 6.94 -2.46
CA GLU A 256 11.63 6.10 -3.30
C GLU A 256 10.98 5.80 -4.67
N HIS A 257 9.63 5.74 -4.74
CA HIS A 257 8.95 5.63 -6.04
C HIS A 257 9.04 6.91 -6.85
N ALA A 258 8.94 8.08 -6.18
CA ALA A 258 9.21 9.37 -6.82
C ALA A 258 10.63 9.43 -7.41
N TRP A 259 11.63 8.97 -6.65
CA TRP A 259 13.01 8.86 -7.14
C TRP A 259 13.14 7.88 -8.32
N LEU A 260 12.51 6.70 -8.25
CA LEU A 260 12.50 5.74 -9.36
C LEU A 260 11.88 6.33 -10.64
N LYS A 261 10.80 7.11 -10.52
CA LYS A 261 10.19 7.81 -11.65
C LYS A 261 11.14 8.83 -12.25
N ASP A 262 11.66 9.73 -11.42
CA ASP A 262 12.46 10.87 -11.89
C ASP A 262 13.84 10.44 -12.43
N SER A 263 14.39 9.33 -11.93
CA SER A 263 15.62 8.71 -12.47
C SER A 263 15.39 7.91 -13.75
N GLY A 264 14.13 7.68 -14.16
CA GLY A 264 13.79 6.82 -15.30
C GLY A 264 13.94 5.32 -15.02
N ARG A 265 14.30 4.92 -13.80
CA ARG A 265 14.48 3.51 -13.44
C ARG A 265 13.14 2.77 -13.29
N GLY A 266 12.11 3.46 -12.83
CA GLY A 266 10.75 2.95 -12.69
C GLY A 266 9.81 3.52 -13.75
N GLU A 267 9.04 2.65 -14.37
CA GLU A 267 7.95 2.99 -15.27
C GLU A 267 6.64 2.98 -14.47
N TYR A 268 5.84 4.04 -14.57
CA TYR A 268 4.56 4.11 -13.87
C TYR A 268 3.43 4.31 -14.88
N VAL A 269 2.49 3.38 -14.86
CA VAL A 269 1.28 3.40 -15.68
C VAL A 269 0.07 3.26 -14.75
N SER A 270 -1.13 3.38 -15.28
CA SER A 270 -2.35 3.36 -14.49
C SER A 270 -3.38 2.38 -15.05
N ALA A 271 -4.19 1.79 -14.18
CA ALA A 271 -5.32 0.93 -14.55
C ALA A 271 -6.62 1.46 -13.94
N THR A 272 -7.68 1.50 -14.73
CA THR A 272 -9.03 1.94 -14.33
C THR A 272 -9.70 0.91 -13.43
N ASP A 273 -10.76 1.34 -12.75
CA ASP A 273 -11.57 0.45 -11.91
C ASP A 273 -12.17 -0.71 -12.73
N GLU A 274 -12.57 -0.45 -13.98
CA GLU A 274 -13.10 -1.48 -14.89
C GLU A 274 -12.04 -2.50 -15.30
N GLU A 275 -10.83 -2.06 -15.69
CA GLU A 275 -9.72 -2.94 -16.04
C GLU A 275 -9.31 -3.82 -14.84
N ALA A 276 -9.28 -3.24 -13.63
CA ALA A 276 -8.97 -3.97 -12.41
C ALA A 276 -10.02 -5.03 -12.08
N LEU A 277 -11.32 -4.71 -12.25
CA LEU A 277 -12.41 -5.67 -12.05
C LEU A 277 -12.40 -6.79 -13.10
N TRP A 278 -12.05 -6.47 -14.35
CA TRP A 278 -11.91 -7.46 -15.40
C TRP A 278 -10.77 -8.44 -15.09
N ALA A 279 -9.58 -7.92 -14.72
CA ALA A 279 -8.45 -8.74 -14.32
C ALA A 279 -8.75 -9.59 -13.08
N PHE A 280 -9.48 -9.05 -12.10
CA PHE A 280 -9.92 -9.81 -10.93
C PHE A 280 -10.73 -11.05 -11.33
N ARG A 281 -11.69 -10.92 -12.25
CA ARG A 281 -12.51 -12.04 -12.73
C ARG A 281 -11.72 -13.11 -13.48
N LEU A 282 -10.62 -12.76 -14.13
CA LEU A 282 -9.76 -13.75 -14.78
C LEU A 282 -8.94 -14.59 -13.80
N CYS A 283 -8.68 -14.05 -12.61
CA CYS A 283 -7.84 -14.69 -11.60
C CYS A 283 -8.62 -15.43 -10.52
N THR A 284 -9.97 -15.41 -10.57
CA THR A 284 -10.87 -16.04 -9.58
C THR A 284 -11.89 -16.95 -10.26
#